data_AF-A0A9Q3ELW4-F1
#
_entry.id   AF-A0A9Q3ELW4-F1
#
_cell.length_a   1.000
_cell.length_b   1.000
_cell.length_c   1.000
_cell.angle_alpha   90.00
_cell.angle_beta   90.00
_cell.angle_gamma   90.00
#
_symmetry.space_group_name_H-M   'P 1'
#
loop_
_entity.id
_entity.type
_entity.pdbx_description
1 polymer ?
#
loop_
_entity_poly.entity_id
_entity_poly.type
_entity_poly.pdbx_seq_one_letter_code
_entity_poly.pdbx_strand_id
1 'polypeptide(L)'
;MMNTIFPEELSEGWLIIYIDDIIVFSETWDSHLTILERVLKKIVPVNMKISLKKCHFAYSELKALRHVSGLSLGMDKNKVVEVLLKPMPQTKKEIQSFLGFAAYYRQHIKDFAIIAKSLYKLCDQKTLYEMTEERVKAYEELKKSLTKAPFLLMPD
;
A
#
# COMPACT_ATOMS: atom_id res chain seq x y z
N MET A 1 -3.85 -4.70 20.85
CA MET A 1 -3.72 -3.91 22.10
C MET A 1 -3.60 -2.41 21.81
N MET A 2 -2.75 -1.98 20.86
CA MET A 2 -2.66 -0.57 20.45
C MET A 2 -3.87 -0.04 19.66
N ASN A 3 -4.48 -0.85 18.78
CA ASN A 3 -5.68 -0.44 18.01
C ASN A 3 -6.88 -0.07 18.90
N THR A 4 -6.94 -0.58 20.12
CA THR A 4 -8.02 -0.31 21.10
C THR A 4 -7.88 1.08 21.74
N ILE A 5 -6.69 1.70 21.69
CA ILE A 5 -6.41 3.01 22.31
C ILE A 5 -6.76 4.15 21.34
N PHE A 6 -6.61 3.92 20.03
CA PHE A 6 -6.76 4.92 18.98
C PHE A 6 -7.85 4.61 17.93
N PRO A 7 -9.06 4.13 18.32
CA PRO A 7 -10.06 3.69 17.33
C PRO A 7 -10.57 4.86 16.46
N GLU A 8 -10.77 6.03 17.05
CA GLU A 8 -11.22 7.22 16.33
C GLU A 8 -10.14 7.72 15.37
N GLU A 9 -8.90 7.83 15.84
CA GLU A 9 -7.78 8.35 15.06
C GLU A 9 -7.43 7.45 13.86
N LEU A 10 -7.56 6.12 14.05
CA LEU A 10 -7.44 5.15 12.97
C LEU A 10 -8.58 5.31 11.94
N SER A 11 -9.81 5.59 12.40
CA SER A 11 -10.97 5.79 11.52
C SER A 11 -10.91 7.12 10.77
N GLU A 12 -10.36 8.17 11.39
CA GLU A 12 -10.15 9.50 10.80
C GLU A 12 -8.99 9.49 9.78
N GLY A 13 -8.15 8.44 9.78
CA GLY A 13 -7.17 8.16 8.73
C GLY A 13 -5.86 8.96 8.81
N TRP A 14 -5.66 9.76 9.86
CA TRP A 14 -4.42 10.54 10.07
C TRP A 14 -3.44 9.88 11.05
N LEU A 15 -3.82 8.78 11.69
CA LEU A 15 -2.96 7.97 12.55
C LEU A 15 -2.86 6.55 12.01
N ILE A 16 -1.65 5.99 12.08
CA ILE A 16 -1.34 4.62 11.70
C ILE A 16 -0.56 3.97 12.82
N ILE A 17 -0.85 2.70 13.09
CA ILE A 17 -0.10 1.89 14.04
C ILE A 17 0.56 0.77 13.27
N TYR A 18 1.87 0.61 13.45
CA TYR A 18 2.60 -0.52 12.91
C TYR A 18 3.46 -1.18 13.95
N ILE A 19 3.05 -2.37 14.38
CA ILE A 19 3.73 -3.12 15.41
C ILE A 19 3.90 -2.23 16.66
N ASP A 20 5.05 -1.60 16.82
CA ASP A 20 5.41 -0.74 17.95
C ASP A 20 5.45 0.77 17.61
N ASP A 21 5.30 1.14 16.34
CA ASP A 21 5.41 2.52 15.87
C ASP A 21 4.03 3.16 15.67
N ILE A 22 3.88 4.38 16.20
CA ILE A 22 2.72 5.25 15.93
C ILE A 22 3.17 6.32 14.94
N ILE A 23 2.50 6.39 13.80
CA ILE A 23 2.80 7.34 12.73
C ILE A 23 1.60 8.27 12.57
N VAL A 24 1.86 9.59 12.59
CA VAL A 24 0.83 10.63 12.50
C VAL A 24 1.10 11.56 11.33
N PHE A 25 0.03 12.05 10.68
CA PHE A 25 0.09 12.92 9.51
C PHE A 25 -0.85 14.11 9.68
N SER A 26 -0.52 15.24 9.08
CA SER A 26 -1.38 16.42 9.01
C SER A 26 -0.97 17.31 7.84
N GLU A 27 -1.87 18.20 7.43
CA GLU A 27 -1.61 19.12 6.29
C GLU A 27 -0.86 20.38 6.72
N THR A 28 -1.08 20.83 7.95
CA THR A 28 -0.46 22.04 8.51
C THR A 28 0.29 21.73 9.79
N TRP A 29 1.25 22.61 10.12
CA TRP A 29 2.03 22.51 11.35
C TRP A 29 1.16 22.64 12.60
N ASP A 30 0.25 23.61 12.64
CA ASP A 30 -0.66 23.82 13.77
C ASP A 30 -1.58 22.60 14.01
N SER A 31 -2.08 22.00 12.92
CA SER A 31 -2.83 20.75 13.01
C SER A 31 -1.94 19.60 13.50
N HIS A 32 -0.67 19.57 13.11
CA HIS A 32 0.29 18.54 13.54
C HIS A 32 0.50 18.55 15.05
N LEU A 33 0.69 19.74 15.62
CA LEU A 33 0.87 19.92 17.06
C LEU A 33 -0.38 19.50 17.83
N THR A 34 -1.56 19.87 17.33
CA THR A 34 -2.84 19.49 17.93
C THR A 34 -3.03 17.96 17.95
N ILE A 35 -2.72 17.31 16.83
CA ILE A 35 -2.78 15.85 16.69
C ILE A 35 -1.76 15.16 17.63
N LEU A 36 -0.52 15.64 17.66
CA LEU A 36 0.52 15.07 18.51
C LEU A 36 0.14 15.17 19.99
N GLU A 37 -0.42 16.30 20.41
CA GLU A 37 -0.95 16.49 21.76
C GLU A 37 -2.06 15.48 22.09
N ARG A 38 -3.02 15.27 21.17
CA ARG A 38 -4.10 14.28 21.31
C ARG A 38 -3.54 12.87 21.52
N VAL A 39 -2.53 12.48 20.73
CA VAL A 39 -1.88 11.16 20.85
C VAL A 39 -1.19 11.00 22.19
N LEU A 40 -0.34 11.96 22.58
CA LEU A 40 0.40 11.89 23.84
C LEU A 40 -0.55 11.84 25.06
N LYS A 41 -1.65 12.61 25.05
CA LYS A 41 -2.67 12.57 26.10
C LYS A 41 -3.36 11.21 26.26
N LYS A 42 -3.54 10.46 25.17
CA LYS A 42 -4.11 9.09 25.22
C LYS A 42 -3.12 8.04 25.72
N ILE A 43 -1.83 8.24 25.50
CA ILE A 43 -0.77 7.28 25.87
C ILE A 43 -0.48 7.29 27.38
N VAL A 44 -0.51 8.47 28.01
CA VAL A 44 -0.24 8.64 29.45
C VAL A 44 -1.11 7.75 30.35
N PRO A 45 -2.47 7.75 30.25
CA PRO A 45 -3.32 6.99 31.17
C PRO A 45 -3.20 5.48 31.02
N VAL A 46 -2.77 4.99 29.85
CA VAL A 46 -2.59 3.55 29.60
C VAL A 46 -1.17 3.06 29.96
N ASN A 47 -0.37 3.91 30.61
CA ASN A 47 1.00 3.62 31.04
C ASN A 47 1.92 3.10 29.90
N MET A 48 1.65 3.55 28.67
CA MET A 48 2.48 3.22 27.52
C MET A 48 3.70 4.14 27.51
N LYS A 49 4.89 3.55 27.36
CA LYS A 49 6.16 4.28 27.41
C LYS A 49 6.68 4.54 26.01
N ILE A 50 6.97 5.80 25.73
CA ILE A 50 7.59 6.23 24.48
C ILE A 50 9.10 6.43 24.70
N SER A 51 9.92 5.82 23.86
CA SER A 51 11.36 6.07 23.84
C SER A 51 11.66 7.32 23.02
N LEU A 52 11.84 8.47 23.69
CA LEU A 52 12.11 9.74 23.02
C LEU A 52 13.33 9.68 22.07
N LYS A 53 14.35 8.89 22.42
CA LYS A 53 15.54 8.68 21.57
C LYS A 53 15.24 8.01 20.22
N LYS A 54 14.12 7.29 20.11
CA LYS A 54 13.66 6.62 18.89
C LYS A 54 12.54 7.40 18.20
N CYS A 55 12.11 8.52 18.76
CA CYS A 55 11.07 9.34 18.15
C CYS A 55 11.65 10.27 17.09
N HIS A 56 10.88 10.41 16.03
CA HIS A 56 11.20 11.20 14.86
C HIS A 56 10.04 12.19 14.66
N PHE A 57 10.30 13.49 14.75
CA PHE A 57 9.27 14.54 14.72
C PHE A 57 9.48 15.52 13.57
N ALA A 58 8.38 16.18 13.18
CA ALA A 58 8.40 17.41 12.36
C ALA A 58 9.07 17.27 10.98
N TYR A 59 8.90 16.12 10.34
CA TYR A 59 9.31 15.96 8.94
C TYR A 59 8.30 16.66 8.04
N SER A 60 8.78 17.53 7.14
CA SER A 60 7.93 18.17 6.11
C SER A 60 7.30 17.16 5.16
N GLU A 61 8.00 16.05 4.93
CA GLU A 61 7.52 14.89 4.20
C GLU A 61 8.03 13.64 4.89
N LEU A 62 7.12 12.73 5.23
CA LEU A 62 7.48 11.41 5.71
C LEU A 62 7.78 10.55 4.48
N LYS A 63 9.06 10.38 4.16
CA LYS A 63 9.52 9.39 3.18
C LYS A 63 9.38 7.98 3.78
N ALA A 64 8.16 7.60 4.15
CA ALA A 64 7.87 6.36 4.83
C ALA A 64 8.03 5.18 3.85
N LEU A 65 8.89 4.24 4.24
CA LEU A 65 9.02 2.87 3.73
C LEU A 65 9.80 2.68 2.42
N ARG A 66 11.07 3.11 2.40
CA ARG A 66 12.09 2.22 1.82
C ARG A 66 12.17 0.98 2.72
N HIS A 67 11.54 -0.10 2.27
CA HIS A 67 11.90 -1.47 2.62
C HIS A 67 11.72 -1.88 4.09
N VAL A 68 10.49 -1.92 4.61
CA VAL A 68 10.17 -2.82 5.73
C VAL A 68 8.94 -3.64 5.37
N SER A 69 9.18 -4.92 5.18
CA SER A 69 8.19 -5.96 4.99
C SER A 69 7.17 -5.95 6.14
N GLY A 70 5.93 -5.53 5.88
CA GLY A 70 4.80 -5.80 6.77
C GLY A 70 3.84 -4.65 7.06
N LEU A 71 4.19 -3.39 6.76
CA LEU A 71 3.37 -2.22 7.08
C LEU A 71 2.54 -1.79 5.86
N SER A 72 1.39 -2.42 5.66
CA SER A 72 0.43 -2.01 4.65
C SER A 72 -0.35 -0.81 5.15
N LEU A 73 0.19 0.40 5.00
CA LEU A 73 -0.65 1.57 5.04
C LEU A 73 -0.22 2.61 4.02
N GLY A 74 -1.17 2.88 3.13
CA GLY A 74 -0.89 3.21 1.75
C GLY A 74 -0.38 1.97 1.02
N MET A 75 -0.95 1.66 -0.14
CA MET A 75 -0.06 1.18 -1.16
C MET A 75 1.17 2.08 -1.18
N ASP A 76 2.33 1.47 -1.36
CA ASP A 76 3.50 2.15 -1.85
C ASP A 76 3.06 2.86 -3.14
N LYS A 77 2.53 4.10 -3.05
CA LYS A 77 1.98 4.85 -4.20
C LYS A 77 3.04 4.89 -5.28
N ASN A 78 4.31 4.89 -4.87
CA ASN A 78 5.48 4.71 -5.71
C ASN A 78 5.49 3.39 -6.50
N LYS A 79 5.16 2.22 -5.94
CA LYS A 79 5.11 0.95 -6.69
C LYS A 79 3.97 0.88 -7.68
N VAL A 80 2.81 1.43 -7.34
CA VAL A 80 1.66 1.46 -8.26
C VAL A 80 1.96 2.44 -9.37
N VAL A 81 2.49 3.63 -9.04
CA VAL A 81 2.98 4.61 -10.01
C VAL A 81 4.10 4.03 -10.87
N GLU A 82 5.04 3.27 -10.32
CA GLU A 82 6.07 2.56 -11.07
C GLU A 82 5.48 1.52 -12.02
N VAL A 83 4.45 0.77 -11.59
CA VAL A 83 3.72 -0.15 -12.47
C VAL A 83 2.93 0.60 -13.55
N LEU A 84 2.41 1.80 -13.25
CA LEU A 84 1.68 2.63 -14.19
C LEU A 84 2.57 3.26 -15.27
N LEU A 85 3.78 3.68 -14.86
CA LEU A 85 4.77 4.34 -15.70
C LEU A 85 5.62 3.34 -16.51
N LYS A 86 5.61 2.06 -16.13
CA LYS A 86 6.35 1.04 -16.88
C LYS A 86 5.75 0.87 -18.28
N PRO A 87 6.61 0.72 -19.30
CA PRO A 87 6.16 0.35 -20.63
C PRO A 87 5.54 -1.05 -20.61
N MET A 88 4.80 -1.36 -21.68
CA MET A 88 4.22 -2.69 -21.87
C MET A 88 5.32 -3.76 -21.73
N PRO A 89 5.11 -4.83 -20.94
CA PRO A 89 6.11 -5.86 -20.77
C PRO A 89 6.48 -6.44 -22.14
N GLN A 90 7.77 -6.67 -22.32
CA GLN A 90 8.35 -7.26 -23.53
C GLN A 90 8.90 -8.67 -23.27
N THR A 91 8.91 -9.10 -22.01
CA THR A 91 9.49 -10.38 -21.61
C THR A 91 8.59 -11.17 -20.65
N LYS A 92 8.80 -12.50 -20.63
CA LYS A 92 8.15 -13.40 -19.67
C LYS A 92 8.44 -13.02 -18.22
N LYS A 93 9.66 -12.56 -17.92
CA LYS A 93 10.04 -12.12 -16.57
C LYS A 93 9.25 -10.88 -16.14
N GLU A 94 9.09 -9.92 -17.03
CA GLU A 94 8.35 -8.69 -16.72
C GLU A 94 6.87 -8.98 -16.48
N ILE A 95 6.23 -9.82 -17.29
CA ILE A 95 4.82 -10.18 -17.06
C ILE A 95 4.64 -11.01 -15.79
N GLN A 96 5.57 -11.91 -15.46
CA GLN A 96 5.55 -12.65 -14.19
C GLN A 96 5.69 -11.72 -12.99
N SER A 97 6.59 -10.74 -13.06
CA SER A 97 6.76 -9.73 -12.01
C SER A 97 5.49 -8.90 -11.82
N PHE A 98 4.88 -8.44 -12.92
CA PHE A 98 3.62 -7.70 -12.89
C PHE A 98 2.48 -8.54 -12.29
N LEU A 99 2.31 -9.78 -12.73
CA LEU A 99 1.26 -10.67 -12.23
C LEU A 99 1.47 -11.02 -10.75
N GLY A 100 2.72 -11.15 -10.29
CA GLY A 100 3.04 -11.31 -8.87
C GLY A 100 2.59 -10.10 -8.05
N PHE A 101 2.86 -8.88 -8.54
CA PHE A 101 2.37 -7.65 -7.92
C PHE A 101 0.84 -7.56 -7.92
N ALA A 102 0.20 -7.79 -9.07
CA ALA A 102 -1.26 -7.70 -9.19
C ALA A 102 -1.98 -8.77 -8.35
N ALA A 103 -1.40 -9.96 -8.21
CA ALA A 103 -1.95 -11.05 -7.41
C ALA A 103 -1.99 -10.73 -5.90
N TYR A 104 -1.07 -9.90 -5.41
CA TYR A 104 -1.10 -9.42 -4.02
C TYR A 104 -2.40 -8.65 -3.73
N TYR A 105 -2.92 -7.91 -4.72
CA TYR A 105 -4.15 -7.11 -4.59
C TYR A 105 -5.40 -7.81 -5.15
N ARG A 106 -5.32 -9.10 -5.50
CA ARG A 106 -6.40 -9.83 -6.20
C ARG A 106 -7.78 -9.73 -5.54
N GLN A 107 -7.83 -9.64 -4.21
CA GLN A 107 -9.09 -9.55 -3.46
C GLN A 107 -9.86 -8.24 -3.69
N HIS A 108 -9.17 -7.19 -4.16
CA HIS A 108 -9.74 -5.89 -4.47
C HIS A 108 -9.99 -5.67 -5.97
N ILE A 109 -9.62 -6.65 -6.81
CA ILE A 109 -9.81 -6.61 -8.25
C ILE A 109 -10.92 -7.58 -8.61
N LYS A 110 -12.09 -7.02 -8.96
CA LYS A 110 -13.21 -7.82 -9.44
C LYS A 110 -12.76 -8.64 -10.66
N ASP A 111 -13.15 -9.92 -10.68
CA ASP A 111 -12.88 -10.84 -11.79
C ASP A 111 -11.38 -11.02 -12.12
N PHE A 112 -10.49 -10.81 -11.15
CA PHE A 112 -9.03 -10.92 -11.33
C PHE A 112 -8.60 -12.17 -12.09
N ALA A 113 -9.13 -13.33 -11.70
CA ALA A 113 -8.77 -14.61 -12.30
C ALA A 113 -9.19 -14.71 -13.78
N ILE A 114 -10.30 -14.07 -14.16
CA ILE A 114 -10.80 -14.04 -15.54
C ILE A 114 -9.90 -13.14 -16.38
N ILE A 115 -9.62 -11.93 -15.89
CA ILE A 115 -8.81 -10.93 -16.59
C ILE A 115 -7.36 -11.44 -16.75
N ALA A 116 -6.75 -11.96 -15.68
CA ALA A 116 -5.36 -12.41 -15.67
C ALA A 116 -5.13 -13.74 -16.42
N LYS A 117 -6.18 -14.47 -16.82
CA LYS A 117 -6.08 -15.80 -17.41
C LYS A 117 -5.21 -15.84 -18.66
N SER A 118 -5.40 -14.90 -19.59
CA SER A 118 -4.65 -14.83 -20.84
C SER A 118 -3.19 -14.46 -20.63
N LEU A 119 -2.91 -13.70 -19.56
CA LEU A 119 -1.56 -13.28 -19.14
C LEU A 119 -0.81 -14.40 -18.43
N TYR A 120 -1.46 -15.17 -17.55
CA TYR A 120 -0.82 -16.33 -16.89
C TYR A 120 -0.36 -17.39 -17.91
N LYS A 121 -1.03 -17.51 -19.07
CA LYS A 121 -0.55 -18.38 -20.16
C LYS A 121 0.83 -17.99 -20.68
N LEU A 122 1.20 -16.71 -20.64
CA LEU A 122 2.55 -16.24 -21.03
C LEU A 122 3.64 -16.68 -20.06
N CYS A 123 3.28 -17.06 -18.83
CA CYS A 123 4.22 -17.54 -17.83
C CYS A 123 4.66 -18.98 -18.08
N ASP A 124 3.93 -19.74 -18.89
CA ASP A 124 4.32 -21.10 -19.28
C ASP A 124 5.57 -21.05 -20.17
N GLN A 125 6.52 -21.96 -19.93
CA GLN A 125 7.73 -22.09 -20.72
C GLN A 125 7.41 -22.42 -22.18
N LYS A 126 6.34 -23.20 -22.43
CA LYS A 126 5.97 -23.67 -23.77
C LYS A 126 5.27 -22.61 -24.63
N THR A 127 4.69 -21.58 -24.02
CA THR A 127 3.96 -20.53 -24.74
C THR A 127 4.93 -19.52 -25.34
N LEU A 128 4.77 -19.18 -26.62
CA LEU A 128 5.50 -18.05 -27.22
C LEU A 128 5.08 -16.74 -26.56
N TYR A 129 6.05 -15.88 -26.27
CA TYR A 129 5.74 -14.56 -25.72
C TYR A 129 5.19 -13.65 -26.81
N GLU A 130 3.92 -13.26 -26.68
CA GLU A 130 3.25 -12.38 -27.63
C GLU A 130 2.15 -11.59 -26.92
N MET A 131 2.21 -10.26 -26.98
CA MET A 131 1.14 -9.39 -26.47
C MET A 131 0.09 -9.16 -27.56
N THR A 132 -0.79 -10.15 -27.73
CA THR A 132 -1.98 -10.04 -28.59
C THR A 132 -2.93 -8.96 -28.07
N GLU A 133 -3.87 -8.49 -28.90
CA GLU A 133 -4.87 -7.49 -28.48
C GLU A 133 -5.64 -7.89 -27.21
N GLU A 134 -5.98 -9.17 -27.07
CA GLU A 134 -6.64 -9.72 -25.87
C GLU A 134 -5.77 -9.53 -24.62
N ARG A 135 -4.48 -9.85 -24.72
CA ARG A 135 -3.52 -9.73 -23.62
C ARG A 135 -3.23 -8.27 -23.29
N VAL A 136 -3.15 -7.41 -24.30
CA VAL A 136 -3.01 -5.95 -24.14
C VAL A 136 -4.19 -5.39 -23.34
N LYS A 137 -5.42 -5.74 -23.73
CA LYS A 137 -6.64 -5.32 -23.02
C LYS A 137 -6.65 -5.82 -21.58
N ALA A 138 -6.33 -7.10 -21.35
CA ALA A 138 -6.26 -7.67 -20.02
C ALA A 138 -5.21 -6.97 -19.13
N TYR A 139 -4.05 -6.63 -19.68
CA TYR A 139 -3.00 -5.93 -18.96
C TYR A 139 -3.45 -4.52 -18.54
N GLU A 140 -4.01 -3.74 -19.47
CA GLU A 140 -4.50 -2.39 -19.18
C GLU A 140 -5.69 -2.39 -18.20
N GLU A 141 -6.55 -3.42 -18.25
CA GLU A 141 -7.66 -3.55 -17.32
C GLU A 141 -7.19 -3.88 -15.89
N LEU A 142 -6.19 -4.75 -15.73
CA LEU A 142 -5.56 -4.96 -14.43
C LEU A 142 -4.88 -3.70 -13.91
N LYS A 143 -4.14 -3.00 -14.78
CA LYS A 143 -3.48 -1.73 -14.45
C LYS A 143 -4.49 -0.67 -13.99
N LYS A 144 -5.63 -0.54 -14.67
CA LYS A 144 -6.73 0.36 -14.28
C LYS A 144 -7.44 -0.09 -13.00
N SER A 145 -7.57 -1.38 -12.76
CA SER A 145 -8.18 -1.89 -11.52
C SER A 145 -7.29 -1.60 -10.31
N LEU A 146 -5.97 -1.73 -10.49
CA LEU A 146 -4.97 -1.35 -9.51
C LEU A 146 -4.93 0.16 -9.21
N THR A 147 -5.45 1.02 -10.10
CA THR A 147 -5.58 2.47 -9.80
C THR A 147 -6.89 2.86 -9.15
N LYS A 148 -7.95 2.06 -9.34
CA LYS A 148 -9.31 2.37 -8.90
C LYS A 148 -9.71 1.74 -7.57
N ALA A 149 -9.03 0.69 -7.12
CA ALA A 149 -9.39 0.07 -5.84
C ALA A 149 -9.25 1.11 -4.70
N PRO A 150 -10.22 1.21 -3.78
CA PRO A 150 -10.10 2.07 -2.61
C PRO A 150 -9.13 1.40 -1.63
N PHE A 151 -7.92 1.95 -1.53
CA PHE A 151 -6.84 1.35 -0.75
C PHE A 151 -6.92 1.74 0.72
N LEU A 152 -7.70 0.98 1.49
CA LEU A 152 -7.75 1.02 2.95
C LEU A 152 -8.56 -0.17 3.45
N LEU A 153 -7.97 -1.35 3.53
CA LEU A 153 -8.43 -2.36 4.48
C LEU A 153 -7.19 -3.00 5.09
N MET A 154 -6.96 -2.66 6.36
CA MET A 154 -6.16 -3.50 7.24
C MET A 154 -6.75 -4.92 7.18
N PRO A 155 -5.92 -5.97 7.05
CA PRO A 155 -6.41 -7.32 7.33
C PRO A 155 -6.81 -7.39 8.82
N ASP A 156 -7.93 -8.07 9.08
CA ASP A 156 -8.44 -8.35 10.45
C ASP A 156 -7.38 -9.05 11.34
#